data_AF-A0A2L0BCJ7-F1
#
_entry.id   AF-A0A2L0BCJ7-F1
#
_cell.length_a   1.000
_cell.length_b   1.000
_cell.length_c   1.000
_cell.angle_alpha   90.00
_cell.angle_beta   90.00
_cell.angle_gamma   90.00
#
_symmetry.space_group_name_H-M   'P 1'
#
loop_
_entity.id
_entity.type
_entity.pdbx_description
1 polymer ?
#
loop_
_entity_poly.entity_id
_entity_poly.type
_entity_poly.pdbx_seq_one_letter_code
_entity_poly.pdbx_strand_id
1 'polypeptide(L)'
;AIGIHGEDIDAAVETYNLLSEKYFTHASPTLFLAATPRPQLSSCFLLMLPGDTMEEIMDCITNCAYISKSAGGIGVNIHNVRAKDTFCSSMQGGSKGIMPVLKSFNETARYVDQGGNKRPGAFAIYLEPWHADIFDFLNAKKNTGEEQERARDLFYALWIPDLFMKRVEEDKMWSLMCPYQCPGLSDCWGEKFEKLYESYEAQGKFVTQIQARKVWRAIVVSQVETGLPYMLYKDACNSKSNQQNLGTIKSSNLCTEIIEYTSKDEVAVCNLASIAVNMFVKSDGMSYDFEHLKDIAKVVTRNLNKIIDVNYYPIPQAKNSNMRHRPIGIGIQGLADAFILMRMPFDSDEASLLNKQIFETLYYGALEASCELAEKDGPYSTYEGSPVSKGILQYDMWNVTPTDLWDWSVLKQRIAKHGVRNSLLISPMPTASTAQILGNNESFEPYTSNIYTRRVLSGEFLVVNHHLLKDLTRLGLWDNTMKNQIIANYGSIQNIPTIPDDLKAI
;
A
#
# COMPACT_ATOMS: atom_id res chain seq x y z
N ALA A 1 2.43 -17.55 16.10
CA ALA A 1 2.84 -18.95 15.91
C ALA A 1 1.64 -19.90 15.96
N ILE A 2 1.16 -20.32 17.14
CA ILE A 2 0.06 -21.31 17.26
C ILE A 2 -1.20 -20.91 16.49
N GLY A 3 -1.65 -19.65 16.59
CA GLY A 3 -2.84 -19.19 15.87
C GLY A 3 -2.74 -19.23 14.33
N ILE A 4 -1.54 -19.36 13.76
CA ILE A 4 -1.31 -19.49 12.31
C ILE A 4 -1.16 -20.96 11.92
N HIS A 5 -0.46 -21.75 12.74
CA HIS A 5 -0.03 -23.09 12.38
C HIS A 5 -0.90 -24.22 12.96
N GLY A 6 -1.73 -23.92 13.97
CA GLY A 6 -2.60 -24.91 14.60
C GLY A 6 -1.80 -26.09 15.16
N GLU A 7 -2.10 -27.28 14.65
CA GLU A 7 -1.49 -28.55 15.08
C GLU A 7 -0.09 -28.80 14.48
N ASP A 8 0.34 -28.01 13.49
CA ASP A 8 1.68 -28.07 12.93
C ASP A 8 2.69 -27.38 13.87
N ILE A 9 3.10 -28.13 14.90
CA ILE A 9 3.96 -27.63 15.99
C ILE A 9 5.35 -27.27 15.49
N ASP A 10 5.91 -28.03 14.54
CA ASP A 10 7.25 -27.75 14.01
C ASP A 10 7.28 -26.38 13.31
N ALA A 11 6.29 -26.10 12.45
CA ALA A 11 6.17 -24.77 11.83
C ALA A 11 5.83 -23.67 12.85
N ALA A 12 5.08 -24.00 13.91
CA ALA A 12 4.81 -23.06 14.99
C ALA A 12 6.10 -22.67 15.75
N VAL A 13 6.97 -23.63 16.04
CA VAL A 13 8.26 -23.41 16.71
C VAL A 13 9.21 -22.63 15.79
N GLU A 14 9.31 -23.00 14.51
CA GLU A 14 10.09 -22.24 13.50
C GLU A 14 9.67 -20.77 13.50
N THR A 15 8.36 -20.51 13.34
CA THR A 15 7.84 -19.14 13.33
C THR A 15 8.02 -18.43 14.67
N TYR A 16 7.90 -19.12 15.80
CA TYR A 16 8.12 -18.52 17.12
C TYR A 16 9.57 -18.04 17.26
N ASN A 17 10.55 -18.88 16.94
CA ASN A 17 11.96 -18.55 17.08
C ASN A 17 12.28 -17.30 16.25
N LEU A 18 11.89 -17.30 14.97
CA LEU A 18 12.15 -16.19 14.05
C LEU A 18 11.45 -14.88 14.45
N LEU A 19 10.23 -14.94 14.98
CA LEU A 19 9.54 -13.78 15.54
C LEU A 19 10.23 -13.27 16.82
N SER A 20 10.66 -14.18 17.70
CA SER A 20 11.30 -13.83 18.98
C SER A 20 12.70 -13.23 18.80
N GLU A 21 13.41 -13.68 17.77
CA GLU A 21 14.72 -13.17 17.33
C GLU A 21 14.59 -11.93 16.42
N LYS A 22 13.35 -11.49 16.14
CA LYS A 22 13.01 -10.26 15.40
C LYS A 22 13.39 -10.26 13.91
N TYR A 23 13.57 -11.42 13.28
CA TYR A 23 13.85 -11.50 11.84
C TYR A 23 12.72 -10.93 10.98
N PHE A 24 11.48 -11.09 11.43
CA PHE A 24 10.31 -10.48 10.81
C PHE A 24 9.21 -10.29 11.86
N THR A 25 8.13 -9.64 11.46
CA THR A 25 6.90 -9.60 12.26
C THR A 25 5.67 -9.63 11.36
N HIS A 26 4.57 -10.16 11.88
CA HIS A 26 3.26 -10.06 11.24
C HIS A 26 2.63 -8.69 11.50
N ALA A 27 1.68 -8.29 10.67
CA ALA A 27 0.97 -7.03 10.88
C ALA A 27 0.15 -7.01 12.17
N SER A 28 -0.15 -5.80 12.68
CA SER A 28 -0.83 -5.60 13.95
C SER A 28 -2.11 -6.41 14.14
N PRO A 29 -3.03 -6.55 13.16
CA PRO A 29 -4.23 -7.38 13.33
C PRO A 29 -3.90 -8.84 13.61
N THR A 30 -2.90 -9.41 12.93
CA THR A 30 -2.43 -10.77 13.21
C THR A 30 -1.85 -10.87 14.62
N LEU A 31 -1.05 -9.90 15.06
CA LEU A 31 -0.50 -9.88 16.43
C LEU A 31 -1.59 -9.77 17.50
N PHE A 32 -2.65 -9.00 17.25
CA PHE A 32 -3.74 -8.79 18.19
C PHE A 32 -4.74 -9.94 18.26
N LEU A 33 -5.00 -10.60 17.14
CA LEU A 33 -6.18 -11.47 16.99
C LEU A 33 -5.86 -12.94 16.68
N ALA A 34 -4.60 -13.31 16.41
CA ALA A 34 -4.23 -14.72 16.27
C ALA A 34 -4.57 -15.51 17.54
N ALA A 35 -5.16 -16.70 17.37
CA ALA A 35 -5.66 -17.57 18.45
C ALA A 35 -6.77 -16.96 19.34
N THR A 36 -7.49 -15.93 18.86
CA THR A 36 -8.71 -15.42 19.51
C THR A 36 -9.98 -16.07 18.92
N PRO A 37 -11.17 -15.95 19.56
CA PRO A 37 -12.40 -16.59 19.07
C PRO A 37 -12.85 -16.18 17.66
N ARG A 38 -12.46 -14.98 17.20
CA ARG A 38 -12.75 -14.48 15.84
C ARG A 38 -11.47 -13.87 15.26
N PRO A 39 -10.57 -14.70 14.73
CA PRO A 39 -9.24 -14.27 14.31
C PRO A 39 -9.32 -13.53 12.95
N GLN A 40 -9.63 -12.24 12.97
CA GLN A 40 -9.48 -11.38 11.80
C GLN A 40 -8.02 -10.93 11.74
N LEU A 41 -7.24 -11.52 10.83
CA LEU A 41 -5.78 -11.40 10.77
C LEU A 41 -5.31 -10.46 9.65
N SER A 42 -6.16 -10.20 8.66
CA SER A 42 -5.86 -9.36 7.50
C SER A 42 -5.94 -7.87 7.82
N SER A 43 -5.11 -7.04 7.19
CA SER A 43 -5.00 -5.62 7.56
C SER A 43 -5.83 -4.68 6.71
N CYS A 44 -5.96 -4.98 5.42
CA CYS A 44 -6.48 -4.04 4.43
C CYS A 44 -7.53 -4.70 3.55
N PHE A 45 -8.52 -3.90 3.18
CA PHE A 45 -9.62 -4.30 2.31
C PHE A 45 -9.80 -3.27 1.20
N LEU A 46 -10.16 -3.74 0.01
CA LEU A 46 -10.41 -2.92 -1.17
C LEU A 46 -11.81 -3.21 -1.68
N LEU A 47 -12.61 -2.16 -1.85
CA LEU A 47 -13.98 -2.26 -2.34
C LEU A 47 -14.16 -1.35 -3.55
N MET A 48 -15.08 -1.74 -4.42
CA MET A 48 -15.62 -0.84 -5.43
C MET A 48 -17.08 -0.57 -5.15
N LEU A 49 -17.52 0.66 -5.37
CA LEU A 49 -18.94 0.94 -5.47
C LEU A 49 -19.46 0.39 -6.82
N PRO A 50 -20.35 -0.63 -6.81
CA PRO A 50 -20.69 -1.34 -8.03
C PRO A 50 -21.53 -0.51 -9.00
N GLY A 51 -22.36 0.41 -8.50
CA GLY A 51 -23.20 1.28 -9.31
C GLY A 51 -23.63 2.54 -8.56
N ASP A 52 -24.53 3.30 -9.18
CA ASP A 52 -25.02 4.61 -8.71
C ASP A 52 -26.43 4.54 -8.09
N THR A 53 -26.86 3.35 -7.64
CA THR A 53 -28.17 3.20 -6.97
C THR A 53 -28.05 3.38 -5.46
N MET A 54 -29.14 3.83 -4.82
CA MET A 54 -29.16 4.00 -3.36
C MET A 54 -28.88 2.68 -2.63
N GLU A 55 -29.42 1.57 -3.12
CA GLU A 55 -29.20 0.22 -2.57
C GLU A 55 -27.71 -0.15 -2.61
N GLU A 56 -27.07 -0.01 -3.78
CA GLU A 56 -25.65 -0.34 -3.94
C GLU A 56 -24.72 0.57 -3.11
N ILE A 57 -25.07 1.85 -2.97
CA ILE A 57 -24.35 2.79 -2.10
C ILE A 57 -24.46 2.36 -0.63
N MET A 58 -25.66 2.04 -0.17
CA MET A 58 -25.89 1.63 1.21
C MET A 58 -25.27 0.26 1.52
N ASP A 59 -25.28 -0.68 0.57
CA ASP A 59 -24.61 -1.97 0.70
C ASP A 59 -23.10 -1.82 0.82
N CYS A 60 -22.50 -0.95 -0.01
CA CYS A 60 -21.07 -0.66 0.07
C CYS A 60 -20.67 -0.03 1.42
N ILE A 61 -21.46 0.94 1.91
CA ILE A 61 -21.26 1.56 3.24
C ILE A 61 -21.41 0.50 4.34
N THR A 62 -22.41 -0.36 4.25
CA THR A 62 -22.64 -1.46 5.20
C THR A 62 -21.45 -2.42 5.26
N ASN A 63 -20.91 -2.80 4.11
CA ASN A 63 -19.70 -3.63 4.04
C ASN A 63 -18.50 -2.93 4.69
N CYS A 64 -18.32 -1.63 4.43
CA CYS A 64 -17.27 -0.83 5.08
C CYS A 64 -17.45 -0.79 6.61
N ALA A 65 -18.68 -0.68 7.11
CA ALA A 65 -18.95 -0.71 8.54
C ALA A 65 -18.56 -2.05 9.19
N TYR A 66 -18.90 -3.19 8.57
CA TYR A 66 -18.51 -4.52 9.08
C TYR A 66 -16.99 -4.73 9.08
N ILE A 67 -16.31 -4.26 8.05
CA ILE A 67 -14.85 -4.31 7.96
C ILE A 67 -14.20 -3.40 9.02
N SER A 68 -14.65 -2.15 9.13
CA SER A 68 -14.12 -1.18 10.11
C SER A 68 -14.33 -1.68 11.54
N LYS A 69 -15.50 -2.28 11.84
CA LYS A 69 -15.76 -2.92 13.14
C LYS A 69 -14.72 -3.99 13.49
N SER A 70 -14.14 -4.64 12.49
CA SER A 70 -13.13 -5.68 12.63
C SER A 70 -11.71 -5.14 12.47
N ALA A 71 -11.50 -3.83 12.63
CA ALA A 71 -10.21 -3.14 12.58
C ALA A 71 -9.47 -3.16 11.23
N GLY A 72 -10.17 -3.39 10.12
CA GLY A 72 -9.60 -3.33 8.77
C GLY A 72 -9.51 -1.90 8.22
N GLY A 73 -8.36 -1.54 7.61
CA GLY A 73 -8.23 -0.33 6.81
C GLY A 73 -8.86 -0.51 5.43
N ILE A 74 -9.51 0.51 4.89
CA ILE A 74 -10.34 0.38 3.68
C ILE A 74 -9.87 1.33 2.58
N GLY A 75 -9.76 0.82 1.35
CA GLY A 75 -9.79 1.62 0.11
C GLY A 75 -11.11 1.41 -0.62
N VAL A 76 -11.79 2.48 -1.03
CA VAL A 76 -13.03 2.42 -1.82
C VAL A 76 -12.89 3.27 -3.07
N ASN A 77 -13.14 2.73 -4.27
CA ASN A 77 -13.35 3.57 -5.44
C ASN A 77 -14.82 3.94 -5.62
N ILE A 78 -15.04 5.19 -6.01
CA ILE A 78 -16.37 5.78 -6.26
C ILE A 78 -16.51 6.34 -7.67
N HIS A 79 -15.68 5.87 -8.62
CA HIS A 79 -15.65 6.34 -10.02
C HIS A 79 -17.01 6.31 -10.72
N ASN A 80 -17.89 5.41 -10.28
CA ASN A 80 -19.20 5.15 -10.87
C ASN A 80 -20.31 6.04 -10.30
N VAL A 81 -20.05 6.83 -9.25
CA VAL A 81 -21.06 7.76 -8.70
C VAL A 81 -21.36 8.83 -9.73
N ARG A 82 -22.62 9.11 -9.97
CA ARG A 82 -23.03 10.13 -10.94
C ARG A 82 -22.73 11.53 -10.44
N ALA A 83 -22.07 12.31 -11.30
CA ALA A 83 -21.72 13.70 -11.05
C ALA A 83 -22.94 14.60 -10.77
N LYS A 84 -22.69 15.69 -10.05
CA LYS A 84 -23.69 16.71 -9.68
C LYS A 84 -24.46 17.22 -10.91
N ASP A 85 -25.73 17.54 -10.70
CA ASP A 85 -26.67 18.07 -11.71
C ASP A 85 -26.97 17.15 -12.90
N THR A 86 -26.44 15.91 -12.92
CA THR A 86 -26.79 14.94 -13.96
C THR A 86 -28.20 14.40 -13.74
N PHE A 87 -29.08 14.60 -14.72
CA PHE A 87 -30.48 14.18 -14.68
C PHE A 87 -30.64 12.65 -14.74
N CYS A 88 -31.59 12.11 -13.97
CA CYS A 88 -32.01 10.71 -14.02
C CYS A 88 -33.54 10.65 -13.92
N SER A 89 -34.16 9.71 -14.66
CA SER A 89 -35.61 9.55 -14.72
C SER A 89 -36.28 9.34 -13.35
N SER A 90 -35.54 8.81 -12.36
CA SER A 90 -36.02 8.57 -11.00
C SER A 90 -35.87 9.76 -10.04
N MET A 91 -35.17 10.83 -10.42
CA MET A 91 -34.92 12.01 -9.56
C MET A 91 -35.28 13.31 -10.28
N GLN A 92 -36.42 13.90 -9.94
CA GLN A 92 -36.92 15.15 -10.56
C GLN A 92 -36.01 16.38 -10.37
N GLY A 93 -34.97 16.32 -9.52
CA GLY A 93 -34.07 17.43 -9.19
C GLY A 93 -32.58 17.23 -9.52
N GLY A 94 -32.22 16.20 -10.30
CA GLY A 94 -30.83 15.89 -10.65
C GLY A 94 -30.00 15.27 -9.51
N SER A 95 -28.82 14.74 -9.83
CA SER A 95 -27.89 14.18 -8.82
C SER A 95 -27.31 15.28 -7.92
N LYS A 96 -27.07 14.95 -6.65
CA LYS A 96 -26.33 15.81 -5.71
C LYS A 96 -24.81 15.61 -5.78
N GLY A 97 -24.34 14.70 -6.64
CA GLY A 97 -22.91 14.42 -6.84
C GLY A 97 -22.27 13.60 -5.72
N ILE A 98 -20.95 13.57 -5.68
CA ILE A 98 -20.14 12.74 -4.77
C ILE A 98 -20.17 13.24 -3.31
N MET A 99 -20.19 14.57 -3.10
CA MET A 99 -20.90 15.28 -2.04
C MET A 99 -21.50 14.42 -0.89
N PRO A 100 -22.82 14.18 -0.92
CA PRO A 100 -23.51 13.40 0.10
C PRO A 100 -22.95 11.99 0.34
N VAL A 101 -22.51 11.30 -0.72
CA VAL A 101 -21.99 9.92 -0.61
C VAL A 101 -20.74 9.89 0.27
N LEU A 102 -19.80 10.79 0.03
CA LEU A 102 -18.60 10.94 0.87
C LEU A 102 -18.96 11.29 2.32
N LYS A 103 -19.98 12.13 2.57
CA LYS A 103 -20.40 12.42 3.95
C LYS A 103 -20.97 11.19 4.66
N SER A 104 -21.71 10.34 3.95
CA SER A 104 -22.19 9.08 4.52
C SER A 104 -21.04 8.14 4.89
N PHE A 105 -19.99 8.05 4.05
CA PHE A 105 -18.76 7.34 4.40
C PHE A 105 -18.05 7.98 5.60
N ASN A 106 -17.96 9.31 5.65
CA ASN A 106 -17.33 10.06 6.74
C ASN A 106 -17.97 9.75 8.09
N GLU A 107 -19.30 9.90 8.18
CA GLU A 107 -20.02 9.62 9.43
C GLU A 107 -19.96 8.14 9.82
N THR A 108 -19.92 7.23 8.85
CA THR A 108 -19.71 5.80 9.12
C THR A 108 -18.31 5.53 9.69
N ALA A 109 -17.27 6.16 9.14
CA ALA A 109 -15.90 6.03 9.64
C ALA A 109 -15.77 6.53 11.08
N ARG A 110 -16.46 7.64 11.41
CA ARG A 110 -16.51 8.20 12.77
C ARG A 110 -17.30 7.33 13.74
N TYR A 111 -18.43 6.77 13.31
CA TYR A 111 -19.30 5.97 14.15
C TYR A 111 -18.67 4.61 14.50
N VAL A 112 -18.00 3.97 13.53
CA VAL A 112 -17.41 2.63 13.69
C VAL A 112 -15.91 2.72 14.00
N ASP A 113 -15.59 3.21 15.20
CA ASP A 113 -14.24 3.54 15.70
C ASP A 113 -13.40 2.34 16.20
N GLN A 114 -13.56 1.17 15.56
CA GLN A 114 -12.82 -0.07 15.85
C GLN A 114 -12.90 -0.51 17.33
N GLY A 115 -14.05 -0.30 17.98
CA GLY A 115 -14.36 -0.92 19.28
C GLY A 115 -13.91 -0.12 20.50
N GLY A 116 -14.22 1.18 20.53
CA GLY A 116 -13.97 2.04 21.70
C GLY A 116 -12.70 2.88 21.55
N ASN A 117 -12.50 3.47 20.38
CA ASN A 117 -11.48 4.45 20.08
C ASN A 117 -10.02 3.96 20.18
N LYS A 118 -9.78 2.65 20.06
CA LYS A 118 -8.42 2.10 19.95
C LYS A 118 -7.72 2.54 18.66
N ARG A 119 -8.50 2.75 17.58
CA ARG A 119 -8.04 3.29 16.29
C ARG A 119 -9.26 3.82 15.51
N PRO A 120 -9.28 5.09 15.07
CA PRO A 120 -10.38 5.61 14.26
C PRO A 120 -10.55 4.80 12.96
N GLY A 121 -11.79 4.62 12.50
CA GLY A 121 -12.06 4.05 11.17
C GLY A 121 -11.40 4.92 10.10
N ALA A 122 -10.67 4.30 9.17
CA ALA A 122 -9.88 5.01 8.17
C ALA A 122 -10.17 4.47 6.77
N PHE A 123 -10.84 5.28 5.96
CA PHE A 123 -11.22 4.94 4.58
C PHE A 123 -10.50 5.88 3.61
N ALA A 124 -9.79 5.32 2.64
CA ALA A 124 -9.27 6.06 1.49
C ALA A 124 -10.24 5.95 0.33
N ILE A 125 -10.72 7.09 -0.14
CA ILE A 125 -11.61 7.16 -1.31
C ILE A 125 -10.77 7.43 -2.55
N TYR A 126 -11.00 6.64 -3.60
CA TYR A 126 -10.32 6.72 -4.89
C TYR A 126 -11.24 7.31 -5.95
N LEU A 127 -10.73 8.30 -6.70
CA LEU A 127 -11.44 8.93 -7.81
C LEU A 127 -10.51 9.14 -9.02
N GLU A 128 -10.99 8.87 -10.23
CA GLU A 128 -10.27 9.22 -11.46
C GLU A 128 -10.43 10.72 -11.81
N PRO A 129 -9.38 11.41 -12.29
CA PRO A 129 -9.38 12.87 -12.47
C PRO A 129 -10.26 13.38 -13.62
N TRP A 130 -10.87 12.50 -14.42
CA TRP A 130 -11.89 12.88 -15.41
C TRP A 130 -13.27 13.10 -14.78
N HIS A 131 -13.50 12.67 -13.55
CA HIS A 131 -14.81 12.78 -12.93
C HIS A 131 -15.22 14.24 -12.76
N ALA A 132 -16.46 14.60 -13.11
CA ALA A 132 -16.87 16.00 -13.13
C ALA A 132 -16.90 16.70 -11.76
N ASP A 133 -17.07 15.95 -10.68
CA ASP A 133 -16.99 16.47 -9.31
C ASP A 133 -15.55 16.50 -8.73
N ILE A 134 -14.50 16.40 -9.56
CA ILE A 134 -13.10 16.32 -9.11
C ILE A 134 -12.68 17.50 -8.21
N PHE A 135 -13.19 18.71 -8.45
CA PHE A 135 -12.84 19.87 -7.62
C PHE A 135 -13.45 19.78 -6.21
N ASP A 136 -14.69 19.29 -6.10
CA ASP A 136 -15.34 19.08 -4.81
C ASP A 136 -14.59 18.00 -4.02
N PHE A 137 -14.19 16.92 -4.71
CA PHE A 137 -13.34 15.86 -4.14
C PHE A 137 -12.04 16.41 -3.56
N LEU A 138 -11.31 17.25 -4.31
CA LEU A 138 -10.04 17.85 -3.87
C LEU A 138 -10.20 18.84 -2.71
N ASN A 139 -11.39 19.41 -2.54
CA ASN A 139 -11.68 20.34 -1.45
C ASN A 139 -12.24 19.67 -0.19
N ALA A 140 -12.68 18.41 -0.28
CA ALA A 140 -13.46 17.75 0.77
C ALA A 140 -12.71 17.58 2.11
N LYS A 141 -11.37 17.51 2.11
CA LYS A 141 -10.56 17.44 3.34
C LYS A 141 -10.05 18.80 3.85
N LYS A 142 -10.24 19.89 3.10
CA LYS A 142 -9.69 21.19 3.48
C LYS A 142 -10.28 21.67 4.81
N ASN A 143 -9.46 22.33 5.62
CA ASN A 143 -9.90 22.87 6.90
C ASN A 143 -10.90 24.03 6.72
N THR A 144 -10.71 24.85 5.69
CA THR A 144 -11.53 26.03 5.38
C THR A 144 -12.73 25.69 4.48
N GLY A 145 -13.76 26.55 4.52
CA GLY A 145 -14.99 26.48 3.71
C GLY A 145 -16.17 25.81 4.41
N GLU A 146 -17.28 25.62 3.69
CA GLU A 146 -18.56 25.19 4.28
C GLU A 146 -18.55 23.74 4.76
N GLU A 147 -19.04 23.50 5.97
CA GLU A 147 -19.05 22.15 6.58
C GLU A 147 -19.88 21.14 5.80
N GLN A 148 -20.90 21.61 5.06
CA GLN A 148 -21.73 20.76 4.22
C GLN A 148 -20.96 20.18 3.02
N GLU A 149 -19.83 20.77 2.66
CA GLU A 149 -18.98 20.36 1.54
C GLU A 149 -17.66 19.72 2.03
N ARG A 150 -17.64 19.20 3.26
CA ARG A 150 -16.45 18.61 3.87
C ARG A 150 -16.72 17.21 4.42
N ALA A 151 -15.68 16.38 4.35
CA ALA A 151 -15.61 15.03 4.87
C ALA A 151 -14.15 14.75 5.29
N ARG A 152 -13.75 15.30 6.44
CA ARG A 152 -12.34 15.41 6.85
C ARG A 152 -11.76 14.13 7.45
N ASP A 153 -12.61 13.21 7.93
CA ASP A 153 -12.18 11.95 8.52
C ASP A 153 -11.80 10.90 7.46
N LEU A 154 -12.13 11.16 6.20
CA LEU A 154 -11.72 10.34 5.06
C LEU A 154 -10.33 10.71 4.55
N PHE A 155 -9.68 9.75 3.91
CA PHE A 155 -8.48 9.94 3.10
C PHE A 155 -8.89 9.99 1.62
N TYR A 156 -8.10 10.67 0.80
CA TYR A 156 -8.44 10.94 -0.60
C TYR A 156 -7.28 10.51 -1.48
N ALA A 157 -7.58 9.85 -2.59
CA ALA A 157 -6.61 9.30 -3.52
C ALA A 157 -7.06 9.51 -4.96
N LEU A 158 -6.11 9.80 -5.84
CA LEU A 158 -6.36 9.87 -7.27
C LEU A 158 -5.90 8.60 -7.96
N TRP A 159 -6.74 8.09 -8.86
CA TRP A 159 -6.47 6.97 -9.74
C TRP A 159 -6.25 7.52 -11.16
N ILE A 160 -4.99 7.82 -11.49
CA ILE A 160 -4.63 8.74 -12.57
C ILE A 160 -4.30 7.96 -13.85
N PRO A 161 -5.04 8.17 -14.95
CA PRO A 161 -4.64 7.64 -16.26
C PRO A 161 -3.47 8.44 -16.84
N ASP A 162 -2.60 7.78 -17.60
CA ASP A 162 -1.44 8.38 -18.26
C ASP A 162 -1.86 9.55 -19.18
N LEU A 163 -3.03 9.44 -19.83
CA LEU A 163 -3.60 10.50 -20.66
C LEU A 163 -3.72 11.83 -19.92
N PHE A 164 -4.11 11.82 -18.64
CA PHE A 164 -4.21 13.05 -17.87
C PHE A 164 -2.84 13.71 -17.73
N MET A 165 -1.81 12.93 -17.41
CA MET A 165 -0.44 13.43 -17.29
C MET A 165 0.10 13.97 -18.62
N LYS A 166 -0.14 13.24 -19.73
CA LYS A 166 0.20 13.69 -21.10
C LYS A 166 -0.43 15.06 -21.41
N ARG A 167 -1.72 15.23 -21.09
CA ARG A 167 -2.41 16.51 -21.35
C ARG A 167 -1.97 17.65 -20.42
N VAL A 168 -1.56 17.36 -19.18
CA VAL A 168 -0.96 18.36 -18.28
C VAL A 168 0.38 18.86 -18.83
N GLU A 169 1.23 17.93 -19.29
CA GLU A 169 2.54 18.24 -19.88
C GLU A 169 2.38 19.12 -21.13
N GLU A 170 1.54 18.69 -22.07
CA GLU A 170 1.29 19.34 -23.37
C GLU A 170 0.39 20.58 -23.29
N ASP A 171 -0.12 20.95 -22.11
CA ASP A 171 -1.09 22.04 -21.89
C ASP A 171 -2.37 21.92 -22.74
N LYS A 172 -2.90 20.70 -22.85
CA LYS A 172 -4.12 20.40 -23.60
C LYS A 172 -5.37 20.50 -22.72
N MET A 173 -6.52 20.55 -23.40
CA MET A 173 -7.84 20.50 -22.76
C MET A 173 -8.08 19.13 -22.12
N TRP A 174 -8.76 19.14 -20.98
CA TRP A 174 -9.23 17.99 -20.22
C TRP A 174 -10.73 18.08 -20.06
N SER A 175 -11.43 17.03 -20.47
CA SER A 175 -12.88 16.89 -20.36
C SER A 175 -13.27 16.24 -19.04
N LEU A 176 -14.10 16.97 -18.29
CA LEU A 176 -14.74 16.49 -17.08
C LEU A 176 -16.06 15.81 -17.47
N MET A 177 -16.19 14.53 -17.11
CA MET A 177 -17.25 13.63 -17.55
C MET A 177 -18.04 13.07 -16.36
N CYS A 178 -19.30 12.75 -16.62
CA CYS A 178 -20.14 12.01 -15.70
C CYS A 178 -20.16 10.52 -16.11
N PRO A 179 -19.91 9.56 -15.19
CA PRO A 179 -19.86 8.14 -15.54
C PRO A 179 -21.20 7.61 -16.08
N TYR A 180 -22.32 8.23 -15.71
CA TYR A 180 -23.63 7.88 -16.28
C TYR A 180 -23.75 8.21 -17.77
N GLN A 181 -23.13 9.30 -18.23
CA GLN A 181 -23.13 9.70 -19.65
C GLN A 181 -21.99 9.07 -20.43
N CYS A 182 -20.87 8.76 -19.75
CA CYS A 182 -19.64 8.22 -20.30
C CYS A 182 -19.25 6.91 -19.59
N PRO A 183 -20.06 5.85 -19.70
CA PRO A 183 -19.82 4.60 -18.98
C PRO A 183 -18.56 3.87 -19.47
N GLY A 184 -17.99 3.02 -18.61
CA GLY A 184 -16.87 2.13 -18.95
C GLY A 184 -15.47 2.74 -18.87
N LEU A 185 -15.34 4.05 -18.58
CA LEU A 185 -14.01 4.68 -18.39
C LEU A 185 -13.23 4.05 -17.23
N SER A 186 -13.90 3.70 -16.13
CA SER A 186 -13.30 3.00 -14.98
C SER A 186 -13.04 1.51 -15.23
N ASP A 187 -13.60 0.94 -16.31
CA ASP A 187 -13.50 -0.49 -16.65
C ASP A 187 -12.43 -0.78 -17.71
N CYS A 188 -11.69 0.23 -18.16
CA CYS A 188 -10.58 0.08 -19.10
C CYS A 188 -9.39 0.97 -18.71
N TRP A 189 -8.22 0.67 -19.27
CA TRP A 189 -6.95 1.37 -18.99
C TRP A 189 -6.08 1.43 -20.25
N GLY A 190 -5.02 2.23 -20.21
CA GLY A 190 -4.06 2.42 -21.31
C GLY A 190 -4.73 2.89 -22.60
N GLU A 191 -4.30 2.36 -23.74
CA GLU A 191 -4.84 2.76 -25.05
C GLU A 191 -6.35 2.58 -25.20
N LYS A 192 -6.94 1.58 -24.51
CA LYS A 192 -8.39 1.35 -24.56
C LYS A 192 -9.14 2.49 -23.86
N PHE A 193 -8.60 2.96 -22.73
CA PHE A 193 -9.12 4.14 -22.03
C PHE A 193 -8.98 5.38 -22.90
N GLU A 194 -7.80 5.61 -23.49
CA GLU A 194 -7.54 6.79 -24.34
C GLU A 194 -8.54 6.88 -25.49
N LYS A 195 -8.70 5.79 -26.25
CA LYS A 195 -9.65 5.72 -27.37
C LYS A 195 -11.10 5.95 -26.92
N LEU A 196 -11.51 5.36 -25.80
CA LEU A 196 -12.87 5.52 -25.28
C LEU A 196 -13.13 6.97 -24.84
N TYR A 197 -12.21 7.53 -24.06
CA TYR A 197 -12.28 8.91 -23.57
C TYR A 197 -12.36 9.91 -24.73
N GLU A 198 -11.45 9.81 -25.70
CA GLU A 198 -11.44 10.70 -26.87
C GLU A 198 -12.69 10.51 -27.76
N SER A 199 -13.24 9.30 -27.84
CA SER A 199 -14.50 9.08 -28.54
C SER A 199 -15.67 9.81 -27.89
N TYR A 200 -15.70 9.93 -26.56
CA TYR A 200 -16.71 10.70 -25.84
C TYR A 200 -16.51 12.21 -26.05
N GLU A 201 -15.26 12.68 -26.07
CA GLU A 201 -14.95 14.06 -26.43
C GLU A 201 -15.43 14.41 -27.85
N ALA A 202 -15.16 13.55 -28.83
CA ALA A 202 -15.59 13.75 -30.22
C ALA A 202 -17.12 13.76 -30.38
N GLN A 203 -17.84 13.05 -29.50
CA GLN A 203 -19.30 13.06 -29.45
C GLN A 203 -19.87 14.27 -28.69
N GLY A 204 -19.04 15.13 -28.11
CA GLY A 204 -19.48 16.22 -27.23
C GLY A 204 -20.06 15.73 -25.90
N LYS A 205 -19.74 14.51 -25.47
CA LYS A 205 -20.19 13.92 -24.20
C LYS A 205 -19.23 14.27 -23.07
N PHE A 206 -19.39 15.47 -22.52
CA PHE A 206 -18.70 15.92 -21.31
C PHE A 206 -19.56 16.97 -20.60
N VAL A 207 -19.32 17.15 -19.31
CA VAL A 207 -19.97 18.20 -18.50
C VAL A 207 -19.28 19.53 -18.76
N THR A 208 -17.95 19.54 -18.79
CA THR A 208 -17.15 20.76 -19.02
C THR A 208 -15.78 20.39 -19.56
N GLN A 209 -15.20 21.23 -20.42
CA GLN A 209 -13.79 21.14 -20.78
C GLN A 209 -13.01 22.29 -20.13
N ILE A 210 -11.86 21.95 -19.55
CA ILE A 210 -10.95 22.91 -18.91
C ILE A 210 -9.52 22.60 -19.30
N GLN A 211 -8.58 23.51 -19.08
CA GLN A 211 -7.18 23.17 -19.25
C GLN A 211 -6.74 22.12 -18.22
N ALA A 212 -6.02 21.07 -18.66
CA ALA A 212 -5.57 20.00 -17.78
C ALA A 212 -4.74 20.55 -16.59
N ARG A 213 -3.90 21.56 -16.85
CA ARG A 213 -3.13 22.27 -15.83
C ARG A 213 -3.98 22.94 -14.75
N LYS A 214 -5.25 23.27 -15.01
CA LYS A 214 -6.17 23.80 -13.99
C LYS A 214 -6.51 22.73 -12.94
N VAL A 215 -6.77 21.50 -13.37
CA VAL A 215 -6.97 20.37 -12.45
C VAL A 215 -5.67 20.10 -11.69
N TRP A 216 -4.54 20.04 -12.40
CA TRP A 216 -3.22 19.82 -11.80
C TRP A 216 -2.90 20.82 -10.68
N ARG A 217 -3.11 22.13 -10.93
CA ARG A 217 -2.93 23.16 -9.90
C ARG A 217 -3.81 22.92 -8.67
N ALA A 218 -5.07 22.50 -8.86
CA ALA A 218 -5.95 22.20 -7.73
C ALA A 218 -5.47 20.98 -6.92
N ILE A 219 -4.93 19.96 -7.59
CA ILE A 219 -4.30 18.80 -6.94
C ILE A 219 -3.14 19.26 -6.05
N VAL A 220 -2.20 20.03 -6.62
CA VAL A 220 -1.03 20.54 -5.90
C VAL A 220 -1.44 21.42 -4.71
N VAL A 221 -2.42 22.31 -4.90
CA VAL A 221 -2.93 23.16 -3.80
C VAL A 221 -3.52 22.31 -2.67
N SER A 222 -4.29 21.27 -3.00
CA SER A 222 -4.84 20.35 -1.99
C SER A 222 -3.73 19.62 -1.23
N GLN A 223 -2.69 19.16 -1.93
CA GLN A 223 -1.53 18.47 -1.34
C GLN A 223 -0.73 19.37 -0.41
N VAL A 224 -0.50 20.64 -0.80
CA VAL A 224 0.19 21.61 0.05
C VAL A 224 -0.59 21.90 1.33
N GLU A 225 -1.93 22.00 1.23
CA GLU A 225 -2.78 22.30 2.39
C GLU A 225 -3.00 21.10 3.33
N THR A 226 -3.04 19.88 2.79
CA THR A 226 -3.56 18.70 3.52
C THR A 226 -2.66 17.47 3.50
N GLY A 227 -1.60 17.46 2.68
CA GLY A 227 -0.80 16.27 2.37
C GLY A 227 -1.49 15.26 1.43
N LEU A 228 -2.69 15.57 0.94
CA LEU A 228 -3.55 14.70 0.12
C LEU A 228 -4.07 15.46 -1.11
N PRO A 229 -4.50 14.77 -2.18
CA PRO A 229 -4.71 13.32 -2.29
C PRO A 229 -3.42 12.51 -2.53
N TYR A 230 -3.50 11.21 -2.22
CA TYR A 230 -2.53 10.22 -2.69
C TYR A 230 -2.50 10.17 -4.22
N MET A 231 -1.35 9.82 -4.79
CA MET A 231 -1.12 9.78 -6.23
C MET A 231 -0.83 8.35 -6.68
N LEU A 232 -1.75 7.76 -7.46
CA LEU A 232 -1.56 6.43 -8.03
C LEU A 232 -1.83 6.46 -9.53
N TYR A 233 -0.98 5.77 -10.29
CA TYR A 233 -1.03 5.74 -11.75
C TYR A 233 -1.74 4.49 -12.24
N LYS A 234 -3.01 4.65 -12.62
CA LYS A 234 -3.94 3.59 -13.04
C LYS A 234 -3.32 2.65 -14.08
N ASP A 235 -2.71 3.22 -15.11
CA ASP A 235 -2.21 2.45 -16.25
C ASP A 235 -0.97 1.66 -15.87
N ALA A 236 -0.07 2.23 -15.06
CA ALA A 236 1.06 1.52 -14.48
C ALA A 236 0.63 0.38 -13.55
N CYS A 237 -0.36 0.62 -12.69
CA CYS A 237 -0.91 -0.39 -11.79
C CYS A 237 -1.54 -1.56 -12.55
N ASN A 238 -2.29 -1.29 -13.62
CA ASN A 238 -2.97 -2.31 -14.40
C ASN A 238 -2.02 -3.09 -15.32
N SER A 239 -1.13 -2.40 -16.04
CA SER A 239 -0.18 -3.03 -16.97
C SER A 239 0.82 -3.96 -16.29
N LYS A 240 1.14 -3.68 -15.02
CA LYS A 240 2.20 -4.36 -14.25
C LYS A 240 1.65 -5.16 -13.06
N SER A 241 0.39 -5.60 -13.17
CA SER A 241 -0.22 -6.50 -12.19
C SER A 241 -0.31 -7.92 -12.75
N ASN A 242 0.06 -8.90 -11.93
CA ASN A 242 -0.21 -10.31 -12.24
C ASN A 242 -1.72 -10.64 -12.21
N GLN A 243 -2.55 -9.77 -11.63
CA GLN A 243 -4.02 -9.91 -11.63
C GLN A 243 -4.69 -9.24 -12.85
N GLN A 244 -3.94 -8.74 -13.84
CA GLN A 244 -4.53 -8.10 -15.01
C GLN A 244 -5.43 -9.03 -15.85
N ASN A 245 -5.36 -10.35 -15.63
CA ASN A 245 -6.26 -11.34 -16.25
C ASN A 245 -7.68 -11.32 -15.66
N LEU A 246 -7.90 -10.69 -14.49
CA LEU A 246 -9.20 -10.62 -13.83
C LEU A 246 -10.06 -9.46 -14.36
N GLY A 247 -9.43 -8.40 -14.87
CA GLY A 247 -10.08 -7.19 -15.34
C GLY A 247 -9.32 -5.94 -14.91
N THR A 248 -9.94 -4.78 -15.09
CA THR A 248 -9.36 -3.49 -14.70
C THR A 248 -9.40 -3.32 -13.19
N ILE A 249 -8.24 -3.09 -12.59
CA ILE A 249 -8.06 -2.71 -11.18
C ILE A 249 -8.40 -1.23 -11.04
N LYS A 250 -9.23 -0.90 -10.04
CA LYS A 250 -9.90 0.41 -9.90
C LYS A 250 -9.41 1.25 -8.73
N SER A 251 -8.62 0.69 -7.82
CA SER A 251 -8.10 1.41 -6.66
C SER A 251 -6.93 0.67 -6.04
N SER A 252 -6.30 1.33 -5.08
CA SER A 252 -5.48 0.69 -4.07
C SER A 252 -6.21 0.65 -2.71
N ASN A 253 -5.55 0.19 -1.67
CA ASN A 253 -6.00 0.21 -0.28
C ASN A 253 -5.78 1.56 0.42
N LEU A 254 -5.98 1.60 1.74
CA LEU A 254 -5.75 2.78 2.59
C LEU A 254 -4.32 3.36 2.47
N CYS A 255 -3.30 2.51 2.36
CA CYS A 255 -1.88 2.89 2.45
C CYS A 255 -1.15 2.83 1.10
N THR A 256 -1.89 2.72 -0.01
CA THR A 256 -1.42 2.81 -1.40
C THR A 256 -0.48 1.70 -1.89
N GLU A 257 -0.21 0.66 -1.09
CA GLU A 257 0.73 -0.42 -1.42
C GLU A 257 0.08 -1.64 -2.08
N ILE A 258 -1.24 -1.80 -1.95
CA ILE A 258 -1.98 -2.98 -2.44
C ILE A 258 -2.75 -2.67 -3.71
N ILE A 259 -2.35 -3.32 -4.79
CA ILE A 259 -2.98 -3.20 -6.11
C ILE A 259 -3.67 -4.52 -6.45
N GLU A 260 -4.90 -4.68 -5.96
CA GLU A 260 -5.71 -5.89 -6.12
C GLU A 260 -7.04 -5.62 -6.83
N TYR A 261 -7.49 -6.60 -7.59
CA TYR A 261 -8.77 -6.56 -8.30
C TYR A 261 -9.95 -6.55 -7.32
N THR A 262 -10.99 -5.79 -7.69
CA THR A 262 -12.26 -5.71 -6.96
C THR A 262 -13.42 -5.78 -7.95
N SER A 263 -14.54 -6.35 -7.50
CA SER A 263 -15.79 -6.42 -8.25
C SER A 263 -16.98 -6.32 -7.30
N LYS A 264 -18.21 -6.44 -7.83
CA LYS A 264 -19.43 -6.50 -7.01
C LYS A 264 -19.40 -7.67 -5.99
N ASP A 265 -18.81 -8.79 -6.38
CA ASP A 265 -18.81 -10.03 -5.59
C ASP A 265 -17.44 -10.32 -4.92
N GLU A 266 -16.46 -9.44 -5.13
CA GLU A 266 -15.09 -9.61 -4.65
C GLU A 266 -14.58 -8.32 -3.99
N VAL A 267 -14.39 -8.41 -2.67
CA VAL A 267 -13.69 -7.39 -1.88
C VAL A 267 -12.28 -7.90 -1.66
N ALA A 268 -11.28 -7.21 -2.19
CA ALA A 268 -9.89 -7.65 -2.07
C ALA A 268 -9.41 -7.55 -0.62
N VAL A 269 -8.47 -8.41 -0.23
CA VAL A 269 -8.01 -8.58 1.15
C VAL A 269 -6.52 -8.80 1.16
N CYS A 270 -5.81 -8.00 1.95
CA CYS A 270 -4.37 -8.16 2.08
C CYS A 270 -3.93 -8.71 3.45
N ASN A 271 -3.05 -9.72 3.38
CA ASN A 271 -2.42 -10.39 4.50
C ASN A 271 -0.95 -9.95 4.56
N LEU A 272 -0.57 -9.27 5.64
CA LEU A 272 0.65 -8.47 5.68
C LEU A 272 1.65 -8.96 6.72
N ALA A 273 2.93 -8.97 6.35
CA ALA A 273 4.07 -9.13 7.25
C ALA A 273 5.27 -8.31 6.75
N SER A 274 6.15 -7.89 7.65
CA SER A 274 7.34 -7.11 7.33
C SER A 274 8.62 -7.77 7.85
N ILE A 275 9.60 -7.94 6.96
CA ILE A 275 10.93 -8.50 7.28
C ILE A 275 11.86 -7.39 7.76
N ALA A 276 12.59 -7.62 8.86
CA ALA A 276 13.54 -6.67 9.43
C ALA A 276 14.88 -6.77 8.68
N VAL A 277 15.05 -5.98 7.62
CA VAL A 277 16.19 -6.14 6.69
C VAL A 277 17.54 -5.78 7.32
N ASN A 278 17.55 -5.07 8.44
CA ASN A 278 18.75 -4.80 9.23
C ASN A 278 19.34 -6.05 9.91
N MET A 279 18.53 -7.10 10.13
CA MET A 279 18.97 -8.33 10.80
C MET A 279 19.90 -9.21 9.96
N PHE A 280 20.04 -8.91 8.67
CA PHE A 280 20.85 -9.68 7.72
C PHE A 280 22.20 -9.02 7.41
N VAL A 281 22.51 -7.87 8.04
CA VAL A 281 23.86 -7.32 8.02
C VAL A 281 24.75 -8.20 8.89
N LYS A 282 25.83 -8.75 8.32
CA LYS A 282 26.73 -9.65 9.06
C LYS A 282 27.55 -8.86 10.10
N SER A 283 28.15 -9.59 11.04
CA SER A 283 28.92 -9.00 12.14
C SER A 283 30.14 -8.18 11.69
N ASP A 284 30.60 -8.36 10.45
CA ASP A 284 31.66 -7.56 9.87
C ASP A 284 31.21 -6.13 9.50
N GLY A 285 29.89 -5.89 9.41
CA GLY A 285 29.31 -4.62 8.96
C GLY A 285 29.59 -4.30 7.50
N MET A 286 30.06 -5.26 6.70
CA MET A 286 30.51 -5.08 5.32
C MET A 286 29.80 -6.01 4.34
N SER A 287 29.22 -7.10 4.84
CA SER A 287 28.51 -8.08 4.01
C SER A 287 27.07 -8.28 4.45
N TYR A 288 26.24 -8.69 3.50
CA TYR A 288 24.80 -8.89 3.67
C TYR A 288 24.43 -10.36 3.39
N ASP A 289 23.59 -10.96 4.23
CA ASP A 289 23.22 -12.38 4.16
C ASP A 289 21.95 -12.61 3.33
N PHE A 290 22.12 -12.64 2.01
CA PHE A 290 21.00 -12.85 1.07
C PHE A 290 20.39 -14.25 1.14
N GLU A 291 21.17 -15.29 1.44
CA GLU A 291 20.64 -16.65 1.58
C GLU A 291 19.69 -16.73 2.78
N HIS A 292 20.10 -16.18 3.92
CA HIS A 292 19.23 -16.14 5.09
C HIS A 292 17.99 -15.25 4.84
N LEU A 293 18.13 -14.12 4.16
CA LEU A 293 16.99 -13.28 3.78
C LEU A 293 15.97 -14.05 2.92
N LYS A 294 16.45 -14.83 1.94
CA LYS A 294 15.60 -15.69 1.10
C LYS A 294 14.85 -16.70 1.95
N ASP A 295 15.53 -17.39 2.88
CA ASP A 295 14.91 -18.38 3.76
C ASP A 295 13.80 -17.78 4.62
N ILE A 296 14.02 -16.59 5.18
CA ILE A 296 12.99 -15.86 5.93
C ILE A 296 11.82 -15.47 5.01
N ALA A 297 12.08 -15.00 3.79
CA ALA A 297 11.02 -14.69 2.83
C ALA A 297 10.15 -15.93 2.51
N LYS A 298 10.76 -17.12 2.42
CA LYS A 298 10.02 -18.38 2.25
C LYS A 298 9.12 -18.70 3.44
N VAL A 299 9.64 -18.57 4.67
CA VAL A 299 8.85 -18.78 5.90
C VAL A 299 7.67 -17.82 5.94
N VAL A 300 7.91 -16.53 5.72
CA VAL A 300 6.86 -15.50 5.74
C VAL A 300 5.78 -15.80 4.69
N THR A 301 6.18 -16.23 3.48
CA THR A 301 5.25 -16.64 2.42
C THR A 301 4.34 -17.78 2.87
N ARG A 302 4.91 -18.84 3.48
CA ARG A 302 4.12 -19.97 4.02
C ARG A 302 3.16 -19.52 5.12
N ASN A 303 3.62 -18.63 6.00
CA ASN A 303 2.81 -18.10 7.11
C ASN A 303 1.61 -17.30 6.59
N LEU A 304 1.85 -16.38 5.66
CA LEU A 304 0.79 -15.56 5.07
C LEU A 304 -0.19 -16.42 4.26
N ASN A 305 0.30 -17.45 3.54
CA ASN A 305 -0.59 -18.38 2.85
C ASN A 305 -1.49 -19.17 3.83
N LYS A 306 -0.97 -19.62 4.99
CA LYS A 306 -1.79 -20.25 6.04
C LYS A 306 -2.82 -19.27 6.63
N ILE A 307 -2.44 -18.01 6.80
CA ILE A 307 -3.34 -16.95 7.30
C ILE A 307 -4.60 -16.84 6.44
N ILE A 308 -4.50 -16.95 5.11
CA ILE A 308 -5.66 -16.91 4.21
C ILE A 308 -6.73 -17.93 4.62
N ASP A 309 -6.33 -19.13 5.01
CA ASP A 309 -7.26 -20.22 5.31
C ASP A 309 -7.84 -20.13 6.73
N VAL A 310 -7.06 -19.66 7.71
CA VAL A 310 -7.50 -19.55 9.12
C VAL A 310 -8.22 -18.25 9.44
N ASN A 311 -8.14 -17.25 8.56
CA ASN A 311 -8.71 -15.93 8.78
C ASN A 311 -10.24 -15.95 8.90
N TYR A 312 -10.76 -15.20 9.87
CA TYR A 312 -12.17 -14.85 9.94
C TYR A 312 -12.45 -13.64 9.04
N TYR A 313 -13.26 -13.84 7.99
CA TYR A 313 -13.64 -12.77 7.07
C TYR A 313 -14.91 -12.06 7.56
N PRO A 314 -14.89 -10.71 7.70
CA PRO A 314 -16.06 -9.95 8.16
C PRO A 314 -17.26 -10.03 7.21
N ILE A 315 -17.00 -10.22 5.91
CA ILE A 315 -18.00 -10.29 4.85
C ILE A 315 -17.68 -11.42 3.85
N PRO A 316 -18.68 -12.04 3.21
CA PRO A 316 -18.46 -13.18 2.32
C PRO A 316 -17.68 -12.83 1.04
N GLN A 317 -17.84 -11.63 0.49
CA GLN A 317 -17.12 -11.14 -0.70
C GLN A 317 -15.61 -11.10 -0.46
N ALA A 318 -15.19 -10.80 0.77
CA ALA A 318 -13.78 -10.79 1.18
C ALA A 318 -13.19 -12.21 1.20
N LYS A 319 -13.96 -13.18 1.72
CA LYS A 319 -13.57 -14.59 1.68
C LYS A 319 -13.49 -15.09 0.24
N ASN A 320 -14.46 -14.74 -0.59
CA ASN A 320 -14.51 -15.14 -2.00
C ASN A 320 -13.25 -14.68 -2.75
N SER A 321 -12.89 -13.39 -2.67
CA SER A 321 -11.71 -12.84 -3.32
C SER A 321 -10.41 -13.51 -2.83
N ASN A 322 -10.21 -13.58 -1.50
CA ASN A 322 -8.95 -14.09 -0.97
C ASN A 322 -8.76 -15.60 -1.23
N MET A 323 -9.83 -16.40 -1.21
CA MET A 323 -9.74 -17.82 -1.56
C MET A 323 -9.49 -18.06 -3.05
N ARG A 324 -9.97 -17.17 -3.93
CA ARG A 324 -9.80 -17.28 -5.38
C ARG A 324 -8.37 -16.93 -5.83
N HIS A 325 -7.84 -15.83 -5.33
CA HIS A 325 -6.60 -15.23 -5.85
C HIS A 325 -5.40 -15.42 -4.90
N ARG A 326 -5.68 -15.62 -3.61
CA ARG A 326 -4.70 -15.87 -2.56
C ARG A 326 -3.54 -14.85 -2.50
N PRO A 327 -3.78 -13.53 -2.64
CA PRO A 327 -2.71 -12.55 -2.54
C PRO A 327 -2.14 -12.49 -1.12
N ILE A 328 -0.84 -12.20 -1.04
CA ILE A 328 -0.13 -11.89 0.20
C ILE A 328 0.71 -10.63 -0.03
N GLY A 329 1.06 -9.95 1.06
CA GLY A 329 1.86 -8.73 1.03
C GLY A 329 3.04 -8.79 1.99
N ILE A 330 4.21 -9.11 1.45
CA ILE A 330 5.49 -9.06 2.16
C ILE A 330 6.11 -7.69 1.96
N GLY A 331 6.41 -7.03 3.07
CA GLY A 331 7.13 -5.77 3.09
C GLY A 331 8.44 -5.87 3.85
N ILE A 332 9.08 -4.73 4.05
CA ILE A 332 10.31 -4.60 4.82
C ILE A 332 10.16 -3.53 5.90
N GLN A 333 11.10 -3.50 6.82
CA GLN A 333 11.34 -2.40 7.76
C GLN A 333 12.83 -2.35 8.08
N GLY A 334 13.32 -1.17 8.46
CA GLY A 334 14.73 -0.97 8.81
C GLY A 334 15.68 -0.94 7.63
N LEU A 335 15.24 -0.45 6.46
CA LEU A 335 16.13 -0.27 5.31
C LEU A 335 17.24 0.76 5.63
N ALA A 336 16.86 1.90 6.21
CA ALA A 336 17.83 2.91 6.63
C ALA A 336 18.78 2.38 7.71
N ASP A 337 18.30 1.56 8.65
CA ASP A 337 19.16 0.89 9.62
C ASP A 337 20.18 -0.03 8.92
N ALA A 338 19.77 -0.80 7.92
CA ALA A 338 20.68 -1.68 7.17
C ALA A 338 21.78 -0.87 6.47
N PHE A 339 21.44 0.24 5.82
CA PHE A 339 22.41 1.13 5.19
C PHE A 339 23.38 1.75 6.20
N ILE A 340 22.88 2.25 7.34
CA ILE A 340 23.74 2.82 8.39
C ILE A 340 24.68 1.76 8.97
N LEU A 341 24.19 0.55 9.23
CA LEU A 341 25.01 -0.55 9.74
C LEU A 341 26.11 -0.95 8.75
N MET A 342 25.82 -0.86 7.45
CA MET A 342 26.77 -1.11 6.36
C MET A 342 27.61 0.10 5.96
N ARG A 343 27.47 1.24 6.65
CA ARG A 343 28.20 2.48 6.39
C ARG A 343 27.96 3.05 4.99
N MET A 344 26.74 2.91 4.50
CA MET A 344 26.32 3.41 3.18
C MET A 344 25.41 4.64 3.34
N PRO A 345 25.78 5.81 2.78
CA PRO A 345 24.85 6.91 2.59
C PRO A 345 23.61 6.43 1.82
N PHE A 346 22.43 6.91 2.20
CA PHE A 346 21.17 6.43 1.60
C PHE A 346 21.11 6.64 0.09
N ASP A 347 21.75 7.69 -0.42
CA ASP A 347 21.81 8.09 -1.83
C ASP A 347 23.07 7.59 -2.57
N SER A 348 23.87 6.72 -1.95
CA SER A 348 25.06 6.11 -2.57
C SER A 348 24.72 5.04 -3.62
N ASP A 349 25.63 4.81 -4.57
CA ASP A 349 25.50 3.76 -5.58
C ASP A 349 25.47 2.37 -4.93
N GLU A 350 26.22 2.18 -3.84
CA GLU A 350 26.25 0.95 -3.05
C GLU A 350 24.90 0.68 -2.38
N ALA A 351 24.27 1.69 -1.76
CA ALA A 351 22.93 1.57 -1.19
C ALA A 351 21.88 1.27 -2.27
N SER A 352 22.00 1.89 -3.44
CA SER A 352 21.14 1.64 -4.60
C SER A 352 21.24 0.20 -5.11
N LEU A 353 22.46 -0.36 -5.18
CA LEU A 353 22.68 -1.77 -5.54
C LEU A 353 22.13 -2.71 -4.46
N LEU A 354 22.42 -2.46 -3.19
CA LEU A 354 21.92 -3.28 -2.08
C LEU A 354 20.39 -3.29 -2.05
N ASN A 355 19.75 -2.14 -2.28
CA ASN A 355 18.29 -2.04 -2.39
C ASN A 355 17.75 -3.00 -3.45
N LYS A 356 18.34 -3.02 -4.66
CA LYS A 356 17.93 -3.96 -5.73
C LYS A 356 18.09 -5.40 -5.27
N GLN A 357 19.24 -5.75 -4.71
CA GLN A 357 19.55 -7.12 -4.29
C GLN A 357 18.64 -7.61 -3.15
N ILE A 358 18.29 -6.76 -2.18
CA ILE A 358 17.33 -7.07 -1.12
C ILE A 358 15.97 -7.41 -1.73
N PHE A 359 15.43 -6.54 -2.60
CA PHE A 359 14.11 -6.77 -3.18
C PHE A 359 14.07 -7.92 -4.19
N GLU A 360 15.14 -8.14 -4.95
CA GLU A 360 15.31 -9.33 -5.80
C GLU A 360 15.26 -10.62 -4.96
N THR A 361 15.98 -10.64 -3.84
CA THR A 361 16.02 -11.77 -2.91
C THR A 361 14.66 -12.07 -2.29
N LEU A 362 13.96 -11.03 -1.82
CA LEU A 362 12.62 -11.17 -1.27
C LEU A 362 11.63 -11.73 -2.30
N TYR A 363 11.66 -11.19 -3.52
CA TYR A 363 10.77 -11.64 -4.59
C TYR A 363 11.09 -13.07 -5.03
N TYR A 364 12.37 -13.41 -5.17
CA TYR A 364 12.83 -14.76 -5.52
C TYR A 364 12.39 -15.79 -4.48
N GLY A 365 12.69 -15.54 -3.20
CA GLY A 365 12.31 -16.44 -2.10
C GLY A 365 10.81 -16.61 -1.97
N ALA A 366 10.04 -15.52 -2.12
CA ALA A 366 8.59 -15.58 -2.07
C ALA A 366 7.98 -16.38 -3.24
N LEU A 367 8.48 -16.19 -4.46
CA LEU A 367 8.06 -16.97 -5.63
C LEU A 367 8.42 -18.44 -5.48
N GLU A 368 9.62 -18.75 -5.01
CA GLU A 368 10.06 -20.12 -4.78
C GLU A 368 9.14 -20.84 -3.78
N ALA A 369 8.87 -20.24 -2.62
CA ALA A 369 7.94 -20.81 -1.65
C ALA A 369 6.51 -20.93 -2.19
N SER A 370 6.04 -19.94 -2.98
CA SER A 370 4.71 -20.02 -3.60
C SER A 370 4.63 -21.13 -4.66
N CYS A 371 5.71 -21.40 -5.38
CA CYS A 371 5.83 -22.53 -6.31
C CYS A 371 5.86 -23.88 -5.57
N GLU A 372 6.60 -23.98 -4.46
CA GLU A 372 6.61 -25.18 -3.59
C GLU A 372 5.23 -25.49 -3.03
N LEU A 373 4.48 -24.46 -2.62
CA LEU A 373 3.09 -24.61 -2.18
C LEU A 373 2.17 -25.04 -3.32
N ALA A 374 2.39 -24.54 -4.54
CA ALA A 374 1.61 -24.95 -5.72
C ALA A 374 1.88 -26.40 -6.13
N GLU A 375 3.12 -26.87 -5.97
CA GLU A 375 3.47 -28.27 -6.20
C GLU A 375 2.73 -29.22 -5.24
N LYS A 376 2.47 -28.77 -4.01
CA LYS A 376 1.73 -29.54 -2.99
C LYS A 376 0.21 -29.43 -3.13
N ASP A 377 -0.31 -28.21 -3.24
CA ASP A 377 -1.74 -27.89 -3.08
C ASP A 377 -2.40 -27.43 -4.38
N GLY A 378 -1.66 -27.38 -5.48
CA GLY A 378 -2.06 -26.80 -6.76
C GLY A 378 -1.92 -25.26 -6.81
N PRO A 379 -1.92 -24.66 -8.00
CA PRO A 379 -1.91 -23.20 -8.13
C PRO A 379 -3.20 -22.55 -7.58
N TYR A 380 -3.21 -21.22 -7.40
CA TYR A 380 -4.45 -20.50 -7.06
C TYR A 380 -5.47 -20.58 -8.20
N SER A 381 -6.76 -20.44 -7.87
CA SER A 381 -7.86 -20.78 -8.79
C SER A 381 -7.88 -19.99 -10.10
N THR A 382 -7.37 -18.75 -10.09
CA THR A 382 -7.32 -17.87 -11.27
C THR A 382 -5.90 -17.69 -11.81
N TYR A 383 -5.04 -18.69 -11.62
CA TYR A 383 -3.67 -18.69 -12.13
C TYR A 383 -3.60 -18.71 -13.65
N GLU A 384 -4.41 -19.57 -14.28
CA GLU A 384 -4.43 -19.71 -15.74
C GLU A 384 -4.79 -18.38 -16.44
N GLY A 385 -3.96 -18.02 -17.43
CA GLY A 385 -4.09 -16.77 -18.18
C GLY A 385 -3.39 -15.56 -17.54
N SER A 386 -2.95 -15.65 -16.29
CA SER A 386 -2.12 -14.63 -15.63
C SER A 386 -0.77 -14.45 -16.35
N PRO A 387 -0.11 -13.29 -16.22
CA PRO A 387 1.25 -13.12 -16.71
C PRO A 387 2.25 -14.17 -16.21
N VAL A 388 2.21 -14.54 -14.92
CA VAL A 388 3.12 -15.55 -14.36
C VAL A 388 2.88 -16.91 -15.02
N SER A 389 1.64 -17.28 -15.36
CA SER A 389 1.36 -18.50 -16.14
C SER A 389 1.97 -18.51 -17.55
N LYS A 390 2.34 -17.33 -18.07
CA LYS A 390 3.01 -17.14 -19.36
C LYS A 390 4.52 -16.94 -19.21
N GLY A 391 5.08 -17.15 -18.02
CA GLY A 391 6.50 -16.95 -17.73
C GLY A 391 6.94 -15.48 -17.61
N ILE A 392 5.98 -14.55 -17.44
CA ILE A 392 6.22 -13.11 -17.28
C ILE A 392 6.17 -12.79 -15.79
N LEU A 393 7.32 -12.45 -15.21
CA LEU A 393 7.48 -12.00 -13.83
C LEU A 393 7.50 -10.46 -13.77
N GLN A 394 7.52 -9.91 -12.56
CA GLN A 394 7.34 -8.47 -12.35
C GLN A 394 8.39 -7.65 -13.11
N TYR A 395 9.67 -7.98 -13.01
CA TYR A 395 10.74 -7.24 -13.69
C TYR A 395 10.63 -7.27 -15.22
N ASP A 396 10.05 -8.33 -15.80
CA ASP A 396 9.79 -8.40 -17.24
C ASP A 396 8.77 -7.33 -17.66
N MET A 397 7.75 -7.07 -16.83
CA MET A 397 6.74 -6.02 -17.08
C MET A 397 7.32 -4.60 -16.99
N TRP A 398 8.49 -4.45 -16.36
CA TRP A 398 9.25 -3.20 -16.31
C TRP A 398 10.38 -3.13 -17.34
N ASN A 399 10.56 -4.18 -18.16
CA ASN A 399 11.70 -4.33 -19.08
C ASN A 399 13.06 -4.23 -18.37
N VAL A 400 13.16 -4.77 -17.16
CA VAL A 400 14.38 -4.78 -16.35
C VAL A 400 15.01 -6.17 -16.40
N THR A 401 16.33 -6.23 -16.57
CA THR A 401 17.11 -7.46 -16.35
C THR A 401 17.60 -7.46 -14.90
N PRO A 402 17.27 -8.47 -14.08
CA PRO A 402 17.76 -8.58 -12.70
C PRO A 402 19.29 -8.72 -12.61
N THR A 403 19.84 -8.58 -11.41
CA THR A 403 21.24 -8.95 -11.15
C THR A 403 21.48 -10.46 -11.30
N ASP A 404 22.75 -10.88 -11.28
CA ASP A 404 23.19 -12.27 -11.33
C ASP A 404 23.13 -12.99 -9.97
N LEU A 405 22.56 -12.35 -8.93
CA LEU A 405 22.48 -12.90 -7.58
C LEU A 405 21.66 -14.19 -7.49
N TRP A 406 20.60 -14.31 -8.30
CA TRP A 406 19.69 -15.46 -8.29
C TRP A 406 19.42 -16.00 -9.70
N ASP A 407 19.27 -17.33 -9.82
CA ASP A 407 18.96 -17.98 -11.11
C ASP A 407 17.46 -17.96 -11.41
N TRP A 408 17.01 -16.86 -11.99
CA TRP A 408 15.62 -16.68 -12.43
C TRP A 408 15.19 -17.67 -13.51
N SER A 409 16.12 -18.24 -14.28
CA SER A 409 15.79 -19.18 -15.36
C SER A 409 15.31 -20.52 -14.80
N VAL A 410 15.97 -21.01 -13.76
CA VAL A 410 15.58 -22.22 -13.03
C VAL A 410 14.24 -22.01 -12.33
N LEU A 411 14.04 -20.87 -11.68
CA LEU A 411 12.77 -20.56 -11.02
C LEU A 411 11.61 -20.46 -12.04
N LYS A 412 11.80 -19.78 -13.18
CA LYS A 412 10.79 -19.71 -14.25
C LYS A 412 10.43 -21.10 -14.80
N GLN A 413 11.39 -22.01 -14.94
CA GLN A 413 11.13 -23.39 -15.38
C GLN A 413 10.30 -24.16 -14.34
N ARG A 414 10.59 -24.00 -13.04
CA ARG A 414 9.79 -24.62 -11.97
C ARG A 414 8.35 -24.06 -11.96
N ILE A 415 8.21 -22.74 -12.05
CA ILE A 415 6.89 -22.08 -12.12
C ILE A 415 6.11 -22.54 -13.35
N ALA A 416 6.75 -22.66 -14.52
CA ALA A 416 6.08 -23.14 -15.73
C ALA A 416 5.54 -24.57 -15.59
N LYS A 417 6.17 -25.40 -14.74
CA LYS A 417 5.75 -26.78 -14.49
C LYS A 417 4.68 -26.91 -13.40
N HIS A 418 4.77 -26.13 -12.33
CA HIS A 418 3.96 -26.32 -11.11
C HIS A 418 2.99 -25.18 -10.81
N GLY A 419 3.16 -24.02 -11.44
CA GLY A 419 2.45 -22.79 -11.11
C GLY A 419 2.92 -22.15 -9.80
N VAL A 420 2.11 -21.20 -9.28
CA VAL A 420 2.33 -20.57 -7.97
C VAL A 420 1.03 -20.54 -7.18
N ARG A 421 1.13 -20.54 -5.84
CA ARG A 421 -0.03 -20.61 -4.93
C ARG A 421 -0.65 -19.25 -4.64
N ASN A 422 0.04 -18.15 -4.92
CA ASN A 422 -0.38 -16.79 -4.57
C ASN A 422 -0.29 -15.88 -5.79
N SER A 423 -1.32 -15.07 -6.05
CA SER A 423 -1.34 -14.17 -7.21
C SER A 423 -0.36 -13.00 -7.09
N LEU A 424 -0.13 -12.51 -5.88
CA LEU A 424 0.73 -11.37 -5.55
C LEU A 424 1.48 -11.70 -4.25
N LEU A 425 2.68 -11.12 -4.08
CA LEU A 425 3.62 -11.53 -3.03
C LEU A 425 4.23 -10.36 -2.25
N ILE A 426 4.68 -9.30 -2.93
CA ILE A 426 5.50 -8.23 -2.35
C ILE A 426 4.70 -6.92 -2.38
N SER A 427 4.57 -6.27 -1.23
CA SER A 427 3.90 -4.97 -1.09
C SER A 427 4.42 -4.24 0.16
N PRO A 428 5.54 -3.49 0.06
CA PRO A 428 6.11 -2.77 1.19
C PRO A 428 5.12 -1.74 1.74
N MET A 429 4.69 -1.96 2.98
CA MET A 429 3.67 -1.17 3.66
C MET A 429 4.30 -0.16 4.64
N PRO A 430 3.54 0.84 5.11
CA PRO A 430 3.90 1.59 6.30
C PRO A 430 3.97 0.66 7.51
N THR A 431 5.10 0.68 8.23
CA THR A 431 5.35 -0.20 9.38
C THR A 431 5.33 0.57 10.71
N ALA A 432 4.51 1.63 10.79
CA ALA A 432 4.52 2.60 11.88
C ALA A 432 4.52 2.00 13.29
N SER A 433 3.68 1.00 13.56
CA SER A 433 3.66 0.34 14.87
C SER A 433 4.69 -0.78 14.99
N THR A 434 4.88 -1.57 13.94
CA THR A 434 5.71 -2.78 13.98
C THR A 434 7.22 -2.46 13.99
N ALA A 435 7.66 -1.46 13.24
CA ALA A 435 9.05 -0.98 13.26
C ALA A 435 9.41 -0.39 14.62
N GLN A 436 8.48 0.33 15.25
CA GLN A 436 8.66 0.81 16.61
C GLN A 436 8.78 -0.33 17.65
N ILE A 437 8.03 -1.43 17.48
CA ILE A 437 8.15 -2.61 18.36
C ILE A 437 9.52 -3.28 18.19
N LEU A 438 10.02 -3.40 16.95
CA LEU A 438 11.32 -4.02 16.69
C LEU A 438 12.50 -3.10 16.99
N GLY A 439 12.29 -1.78 17.00
CA GLY A 439 13.32 -0.75 17.21
C GLY A 439 14.01 -0.30 15.92
N ASN A 440 13.34 -0.44 14.77
CA ASN A 440 13.85 -0.11 13.44
C ASN A 440 13.19 1.19 12.91
N ASN A 441 13.79 1.79 11.88
CA ASN A 441 13.17 2.82 11.07
C ASN A 441 12.03 2.24 10.21
N GLU A 442 11.07 3.09 9.85
CA GLU A 442 9.86 2.67 9.16
C GLU A 442 10.15 2.27 7.70
N SER A 443 9.60 1.12 7.30
CA SER A 443 9.55 0.64 5.92
C SER A 443 10.89 0.74 5.18
N PHE A 444 10.86 1.32 3.98
CA PHE A 444 12.00 1.67 3.14
C PHE A 444 12.37 3.16 3.24
N GLU A 445 11.89 3.88 4.26
CA GLU A 445 12.10 5.33 4.38
C GLU A 445 13.50 5.66 4.93
N PRO A 446 14.08 6.80 4.55
CA PRO A 446 15.24 7.36 5.24
C PRO A 446 14.87 7.77 6.67
N TYR A 447 15.87 8.00 7.52
CA TYR A 447 15.61 8.63 8.82
C TYR A 447 15.06 10.04 8.63
N THR A 448 13.87 10.29 9.16
CA THR A 448 13.23 11.63 9.09
C THR A 448 13.93 12.65 9.98
N SER A 449 14.53 12.20 11.08
CA SER A 449 15.30 13.01 12.02
C SER A 449 16.22 12.14 12.87
N ASN A 450 17.41 12.66 13.23
CA ASN A 450 18.27 12.00 14.22
C ASN A 450 17.83 12.21 15.67
N ILE A 451 16.86 13.11 15.92
CA ILE A 451 16.22 13.24 17.22
C ILE A 451 14.72 13.50 17.05
N TYR A 452 13.91 12.69 17.71
CA TYR A 452 12.46 12.85 17.67
C TYR A 452 11.85 12.73 19.05
N THR A 453 10.77 13.47 19.28
CA THR A 453 10.02 13.42 20.53
C THR A 453 8.95 12.35 20.45
N ARG A 454 9.06 11.35 21.31
CA ARG A 454 8.08 10.28 21.48
C ARG A 454 7.08 10.66 22.56
N ARG A 455 5.80 10.77 22.20
CA ARG A 455 4.70 10.93 23.15
C ARG A 455 4.20 9.54 23.58
N VAL A 456 4.21 9.29 24.88
CA VAL A 456 3.57 8.13 25.51
C VAL A 456 2.66 8.61 26.64
N LEU A 457 1.80 7.73 27.17
CA LEU A 457 0.89 8.08 28.27
C LEU A 457 1.62 8.65 29.51
N SER A 458 2.90 8.30 29.72
CA SER A 458 3.72 8.77 30.83
C SER A 458 4.48 10.09 30.57
N GLY A 459 4.36 10.68 29.38
CA GLY A 459 4.99 11.95 29.03
C GLY A 459 5.68 11.96 27.66
N GLU A 460 6.49 12.97 27.42
CA GLU A 460 7.27 13.14 26.20
C GLU A 460 8.73 12.75 26.43
N PHE A 461 9.27 11.87 25.60
CA PHE A 461 10.65 11.39 25.68
C PHE A 461 11.40 11.72 24.40
N LEU A 462 12.57 12.34 24.51
CA LEU A 462 13.46 12.52 23.37
C LEU A 462 14.16 11.19 23.07
N VAL A 463 13.97 10.69 21.84
CA VAL A 463 14.66 9.52 21.32
C VAL A 463 15.69 10.00 20.29
N VAL A 464 16.95 9.64 20.52
CA VAL A 464 18.06 9.92 19.59
C VAL A 464 18.23 8.69 18.71
N ASN A 465 18.59 8.89 17.44
CA ASN A 465 19.03 7.82 16.55
C ASN A 465 20.16 7.03 17.24
N HIS A 466 19.87 5.77 17.55
CA HIS A 466 20.74 4.95 18.37
C HIS A 466 22.03 4.56 17.65
N HIS A 467 22.04 4.53 16.31
CA HIS A 467 23.24 4.31 15.52
C HIS A 467 24.18 5.52 15.62
N LEU A 468 23.66 6.71 15.35
CA LEU A 468 24.41 7.97 15.48
C LEU A 468 24.94 8.15 16.90
N LEU A 469 24.12 7.87 17.92
CA LEU A 469 24.54 7.95 19.31
C LEU A 469 25.73 7.05 19.62
N LYS A 470 25.74 5.80 19.12
CA LYS A 470 26.87 4.87 19.26
C LYS A 470 28.12 5.41 18.58
N ASP A 471 27.99 5.97 17.38
CA ASP A 471 29.12 6.53 16.64
C ASP A 471 29.71 7.77 17.31
N LEU A 472 28.89 8.73 17.71
CA LEU A 472 29.34 9.91 18.44
C LEU A 472 30.00 9.55 19.77
N THR A 473 29.47 8.54 20.47
CA THR A 473 30.07 8.03 21.72
C THR A 473 31.43 7.39 21.46
N ARG A 474 31.55 6.56 20.41
CA ARG A 474 32.81 5.92 20.02
C ARG A 474 33.89 6.94 19.64
N LEU A 475 33.50 8.05 19.02
CA LEU A 475 34.40 9.15 18.67
C LEU A 475 34.70 10.09 19.84
N GLY A 476 34.10 9.88 21.02
CA GLY A 476 34.24 10.79 22.17
C GLY A 476 33.60 12.16 21.95
N LEU A 477 32.67 12.27 21.00
CA LEU A 477 31.97 13.51 20.62
C LEU A 477 30.62 13.67 21.32
N TRP A 478 30.12 12.64 22.01
CA TRP A 478 28.81 12.70 22.65
C TRP A 478 28.86 13.37 24.03
N ASP A 479 28.30 14.58 24.11
CA ASP A 479 28.07 15.33 25.35
C ASP A 479 26.73 16.10 25.32
N ASN A 480 26.44 16.83 26.40
CA ASN A 480 25.23 17.67 26.46
C ASN A 480 25.24 18.79 25.41
N THR A 481 26.43 19.27 25.01
CA THR A 481 26.59 20.31 23.99
C THR A 481 26.15 19.79 22.61
N MET A 482 26.67 18.62 22.22
CA MET A 482 26.34 17.92 20.98
C MET A 482 24.84 17.63 20.90
N LYS A 483 24.26 17.10 21.98
CA LYS A 483 22.80 16.88 22.05
C LYS A 483 22.01 18.17 21.78
N ASN A 484 22.38 19.27 22.43
CA ASN A 484 21.72 20.56 22.24
C ASN A 484 21.93 21.12 20.83
N GLN A 485 23.10 20.90 20.21
CA GLN A 485 23.36 21.29 18.82
C GLN A 485 22.47 20.52 17.84
N ILE A 486 22.31 19.21 18.02
CA ILE A 486 21.41 18.39 17.18
C ILE A 486 19.97 18.89 17.32
N ILE A 487 19.51 19.19 18.55
CA ILE A 487 18.18 19.75 18.80
C ILE A 487 18.02 21.11 18.11
N ALA A 488 19.01 22.01 18.24
CA ALA A 488 18.99 23.33 17.63
C ALA A 488 18.99 23.29 16.09
N ASN A 489 19.50 22.20 15.51
CA ASN A 489 19.46 21.93 14.07
C ASN A 489 18.29 21.01 13.66
N TYR A 490 17.24 20.91 14.48
CA TYR A 490 16.04 20.12 14.21
C TYR A 490 16.34 18.64 13.86
N GLY A 491 17.36 18.07 14.50
CA GLY A 491 17.79 16.69 14.25
C GLY A 491 18.81 16.51 13.12
N SER A 492 19.23 17.58 12.46
CA SER A 492 20.32 17.53 11.47
C SER A 492 21.70 17.61 12.14
N ILE A 493 22.66 16.87 11.58
CA ILE A 493 24.07 16.90 11.97
C ILE A 493 24.98 17.64 10.97
N GLN A 494 24.43 18.06 9.82
CA GLN A 494 25.21 18.59 8.70
C GLN A 494 26.01 19.86 9.09
N ASN A 495 25.38 20.73 9.88
CA ASN A 495 25.94 22.03 10.26
C ASN A 495 26.80 21.97 11.53
N ILE A 496 27.12 20.78 12.06
CA ILE A 496 27.92 20.61 13.27
C ILE A 496 29.38 20.38 12.85
N PRO A 497 30.30 21.36 13.03
CA PRO A 497 31.65 21.28 12.47
C PRO A 497 32.53 20.19 13.08
N THR A 498 32.21 19.75 14.30
CA THR A 498 32.97 18.71 15.01
C THR A 498 32.65 17.29 14.55
N ILE A 499 31.54 17.11 13.80
CA ILE A 499 31.17 15.81 13.25
C ILE A 499 31.92 15.60 11.92
N PRO A 500 32.63 14.47 11.75
CA PRO A 500 33.29 14.11 10.49
C PRO A 500 32.32 14.01 9.30
N ASP A 501 32.79 14.34 8.10
CA ASP A 501 31.93 14.40 6.91
C ASP A 501 31.45 13.02 6.44
N ASP A 502 32.20 11.95 6.70
CA ASP A 502 31.78 10.57 6.47
C ASP A 502 30.58 10.19 7.34
N LEU A 503 30.56 10.63 8.62
CA LEU A 503 29.41 10.41 9.50
C LEU A 503 28.23 11.33 9.19
N LYS A 504 28.45 12.48 8.54
CA LYS A 504 27.35 13.32 8.04
C LYS A 504 26.69 12.72 6.80
N ALA A 505 27.44 12.01 5.97
CA ALA A 505 26.91 11.39 4.76
C ALA A 505 25.98 10.20 5.08
N ILE A 506 26.25 9.50 6.19
CA ILE A 506 25.46 8.37 6.71
C ILE A 506 24.31 8.87 7.58
#